data_AF-A0A950G7B4-F1
#
_entry.id   AF-A0A950G7B4-F1
#
_cell.length_a   1.000
_cell.length_b   1.000
_cell.length_c   1.000
_cell.angle_alpha   90.00
_cell.angle_beta   90.00
_cell.angle_gamma   90.00
#
_symmetry.space_group_name_H-M   'P 1'
#
loop_
_entity.id
_entity.type
_entity.pdbx_description
1 polymer ?
#
loop_
_entity_poly.entity_id
_entity_poly.type
_entity_poly.pdbx_seq_one_letter_code
_entity_poly.pdbx_strand_id
1 'polypeptide(L)'
;MSGTGPFGGSRNVLFGIVRLASGRADGIVQFGNSVQAFLGSLAPLIAFPLVGGGLMLAEGRGLSALSEMLATFCALLAPPVLSYWLARRWGREALWLRFATAFNWCQWAIPVATAALLLFAGLLMRLGLSNTASGLVVVLGLAGYGLWLHWFVAVKGLQVSAIRSALLVFIVNFGTAVLVAGPGLLALGLGSGVHSNG
;
A
#
# COMPACT_ATOMS: atom_id res chain seq x y z
N MET A 1 -25.43 25.96 0.74
CA MET A 1 -26.67 25.22 0.38
C MET A 1 -26.46 23.76 0.73
N SER A 2 -27.12 23.34 1.80
CA SER A 2 -27.02 22.04 2.47
C SER A 2 -27.84 20.98 1.71
N GLY A 3 -27.15 19.95 1.22
CA GLY A 3 -27.77 18.77 0.60
C GLY A 3 -27.63 17.54 1.49
N THR A 4 -28.45 17.44 2.54
CA THR A 4 -28.64 16.21 3.32
C THR A 4 -29.96 15.56 2.88
N GLY A 5 -29.87 14.54 2.02
CA GLY A 5 -31.00 13.67 1.70
C GLY A 5 -31.24 12.61 2.80
N PRO A 6 -32.45 12.01 2.88
CA PRO A 6 -32.90 11.21 4.03
C PRO A 6 -32.30 9.79 4.14
N PHE A 7 -31.32 9.45 3.29
CA PHE A 7 -30.59 8.17 3.32
C PHE A 7 -29.08 8.41 3.45
N GLY A 8 -28.69 9.37 4.29
CA GLY A 8 -27.29 9.65 4.62
C GLY A 8 -26.69 8.59 5.54
N GLY A 9 -26.53 7.36 5.05
CA GLY A 9 -25.77 6.33 5.76
C GLY A 9 -24.37 6.86 6.05
N SER A 10 -24.02 7.02 7.32
CA SER A 10 -22.68 7.40 7.75
C SER A 10 -21.69 6.43 7.11
N ARG A 11 -20.91 6.90 6.13
CA ARG A 11 -19.86 6.10 5.49
C ARG A 11 -18.95 5.54 6.59
N ASN A 12 -18.98 4.22 6.76
CA ASN A 12 -18.21 3.55 7.81
C ASN A 12 -16.96 2.94 7.17
N VAL A 13 -15.84 3.66 7.28
CA VAL A 13 -14.55 3.28 6.72
C VAL A 13 -14.09 1.92 7.26
N LEU A 14 -14.24 1.67 8.56
CA LEU A 14 -13.87 0.40 9.20
C LEU A 14 -14.66 -0.76 8.62
N PHE A 15 -15.98 -0.59 8.47
CA PHE A 15 -16.82 -1.58 7.82
C PHE A 15 -16.39 -1.82 6.36
N GLY A 16 -16.06 -0.75 5.62
CA GLY A 16 -15.51 -0.84 4.27
C GLY A 16 -14.23 -1.66 4.20
N ILE A 17 -13.28 -1.42 5.13
CA ILE A 17 -12.02 -2.16 5.23
C ILE A 17 -12.31 -3.64 5.46
N VAL A 18 -13.12 -3.99 6.47
CA VAL A 18 -13.42 -5.39 6.81
C VAL A 18 -14.10 -6.12 5.64
N ARG A 19 -15.04 -5.47 4.94
CA ARG A 19 -15.71 -6.06 3.78
C ARG A 19 -14.73 -6.30 2.63
N LEU A 20 -13.93 -5.31 2.25
CA LEU A 20 -12.96 -5.49 1.15
C LEU A 20 -11.86 -6.49 1.50
N ALA A 21 -11.33 -6.45 2.73
CA ALA A 21 -10.35 -7.39 3.26
C ALA A 21 -10.85 -8.85 3.27
N SER A 22 -12.17 -9.06 3.38
CA SER A 22 -12.81 -10.38 3.32
C SER A 22 -13.32 -10.76 1.93
N GLY A 23 -12.98 -9.99 0.88
CA GLY A 23 -13.36 -10.29 -0.51
C GLY A 23 -14.80 -9.90 -0.86
N ARG A 24 -15.44 -9.05 -0.05
CA ARG A 24 -16.82 -8.59 -0.26
C ARG A 24 -16.83 -7.20 -0.90
N ALA A 25 -17.26 -7.15 -2.17
CA ALA A 25 -17.14 -5.97 -3.03
C ALA A 25 -18.02 -4.79 -2.62
N ASP A 26 -19.10 -5.04 -1.87
CA ASP A 26 -20.01 -4.01 -1.37
C ASP A 26 -19.32 -3.03 -0.41
N GLY A 27 -18.18 -3.41 0.18
CA GLY A 27 -17.37 -2.51 1.00
C GLY A 27 -16.92 -1.24 0.25
N ILE A 28 -16.80 -1.28 -1.08
CA ILE A 28 -16.30 -0.16 -1.88
C ILE A 28 -17.16 1.11 -1.74
N VAL A 29 -18.47 0.95 -1.50
CA VAL A 29 -19.40 2.09 -1.40
C VAL A 29 -19.19 2.92 -0.12
N GLN A 30 -18.47 2.38 0.86
CA GLN A 30 -18.16 3.06 2.11
C GLN A 30 -17.06 4.13 1.94
N PHE A 31 -16.32 4.11 0.83
CA PHE A 31 -15.22 5.05 0.60
C PHE A 31 -15.67 6.27 -0.20
N GLY A 32 -15.17 7.44 0.20
CA GLY A 32 -15.48 8.71 -0.47
C GLY A 32 -14.90 8.78 -1.88
N ASN A 33 -15.58 9.50 -2.78
CA ASN A 33 -15.12 9.78 -4.15
C ASN A 33 -14.80 11.28 -4.31
N SER A 34 -14.04 11.85 -3.38
CA SER A 34 -13.67 13.26 -3.37
C SER A 34 -12.19 13.42 -3.02
N VAL A 35 -11.59 14.54 -3.44
CA VAL A 35 -10.19 14.88 -3.11
C VAL A 35 -9.99 14.93 -1.59
N GLN A 36 -10.95 15.48 -0.84
CA GLN A 36 -10.87 15.53 0.62
C GLN A 36 -10.83 14.13 1.25
N ALA A 37 -11.63 13.18 0.75
CA ALA A 37 -11.62 11.80 1.26
C ALA A 37 -10.28 11.10 0.94
N PHE A 38 -9.74 11.35 -0.25
CA PHE A 38 -8.43 10.84 -0.65
C PHE A 38 -7.31 11.40 0.24
N LEU A 39 -7.23 12.73 0.42
CA LEU A 39 -6.26 13.36 1.30
C LEU A 39 -6.42 12.89 2.77
N GLY A 40 -7.66 12.73 3.24
CA GLY A 40 -7.95 12.18 4.56
C GLY A 40 -7.46 10.73 4.74
N SER A 41 -7.50 9.92 3.68
CA SER A 41 -6.93 8.56 3.70
C SER A 41 -5.40 8.53 3.67
N LEU A 42 -4.76 9.57 3.12
CA LEU A 42 -3.30 9.70 3.08
C LEU A 42 -2.72 10.24 4.39
N ALA A 43 -3.46 11.08 5.11
CA ALA A 43 -2.99 11.75 6.32
C ALA A 43 -2.31 10.79 7.33
N PRO A 44 -2.90 9.65 7.74
CA PRO A 44 -2.21 8.75 8.65
C PRO A 44 -0.99 8.08 7.99
N LEU A 45 -1.04 7.75 6.70
CA LEU A 45 0.09 7.16 5.97
C LEU A 45 1.29 8.11 5.84
N ILE A 46 1.05 9.43 5.84
CA ILE A 46 2.08 10.48 5.84
C ILE A 46 2.58 10.75 7.27
N ALA A 47 1.68 10.76 8.25
CA ALA A 47 2.02 11.09 9.63
C ALA A 47 3.05 10.13 10.24
N PHE A 48 2.91 8.82 10.02
CA PHE A 48 3.85 7.84 10.60
C PHE A 48 5.30 8.01 10.08
N PRO A 49 5.56 8.10 8.76
CA PRO A 49 6.89 8.41 8.24
C PRO A 49 7.45 9.75 8.73
N LEU A 50 6.61 10.79 8.85
CA LEU A 50 7.06 12.09 9.36
C LEU A 50 7.55 12.00 10.80
N VAL A 51 6.80 11.33 11.67
CA VAL A 51 7.19 11.13 13.07
C VAL A 51 8.43 10.26 13.17
N GLY A 52 8.49 9.16 12.41
CA GLY A 52 9.67 8.28 12.38
C GLY A 52 10.93 8.99 11.91
N GLY A 53 10.85 9.75 10.81
CA GLY A 53 11.96 10.55 10.29
C GLY A 53 12.39 11.64 11.27
N GLY A 54 11.43 12.33 11.90
CA GLY A 54 11.70 13.33 12.94
C GLY A 54 12.47 12.77 14.14
N LEU A 55 12.11 11.57 14.60
CA LEU A 55 12.83 10.88 15.67
C LEU A 55 14.26 10.51 15.25
N MET A 56 14.45 9.96 14.05
CA MET A 56 15.78 9.62 13.55
C MET A 56 16.68 10.86 13.38
N LEU A 57 16.11 12.00 12.98
CA LEU A 57 16.82 13.27 12.93
C LEU A 57 17.24 13.73 14.33
N ALA A 58 16.37 13.58 15.34
CA ALA A 58 16.70 13.88 16.73
C ALA A 58 17.81 12.97 17.31
N GLU A 59 17.92 11.74 16.81
CA GLU A 59 18.99 10.79 17.14
C GLU A 59 20.32 11.06 16.40
N GLY A 60 20.40 12.11 15.59
CA GLY A 60 21.63 12.51 14.88
C GLY A 60 21.89 11.76 13.57
N ARG A 61 20.91 10.99 13.05
CA ARG A 61 21.02 10.23 11.78
C ARG A 61 20.73 11.08 10.53
N GLY A 62 21.11 12.36 10.56
CA GLY A 62 20.69 13.43 9.65
C GLY A 62 20.40 13.03 8.20
N LEU A 63 21.45 12.72 7.43
CA LEU A 63 21.33 12.52 5.98
C LEU A 63 20.61 11.20 5.62
N SER A 64 20.83 10.12 6.39
CA SER A 64 20.18 8.84 6.14
C SER A 64 18.70 8.88 6.48
N ALA A 65 18.33 9.54 7.59
CA ALA A 65 16.94 9.76 7.97
C ALA A 65 16.17 10.54 6.90
N LEU A 66 16.79 11.59 6.33
CA LEU A 66 16.17 12.37 5.25
C LEU A 66 15.99 11.54 3.97
N SER A 67 17.00 10.74 3.60
CA SER A 67 16.93 9.85 2.44
C SER A 67 15.84 8.78 2.59
N GLU A 68 15.77 8.13 3.76
CA GLU A 68 14.75 7.13 4.07
C GLU A 68 13.34 7.73 4.10
N MET A 69 13.19 8.94 4.64
CA MET A 69 11.91 9.66 4.64
C MET A 69 11.46 10.01 3.22
N LEU A 70 12.36 10.51 2.37
CA LEU A 70 12.06 10.79 0.96
C LEU A 70 11.73 9.51 0.18
N ALA A 71 12.48 8.43 0.38
CA ALA A 71 12.20 7.13 -0.21
C ALA A 71 10.81 6.63 0.21
N THR A 72 10.44 6.83 1.48
CA THR A 72 9.11 6.47 1.99
C THR A 72 8.00 7.30 1.36
N PHE A 73 8.20 8.60 1.13
CA PHE A 73 7.22 9.41 0.41
C PHE A 73 7.09 9.02 -1.06
N CYS A 74 8.20 8.70 -1.73
CA CYS A 74 8.16 8.15 -3.08
C CYS A 74 7.38 6.83 -3.11
N ALA A 75 7.63 5.93 -2.15
CA ALA A 75 6.90 4.68 -2.02
C ALA A 75 5.40 4.89 -1.80
N LEU A 76 5.05 5.90 -1.00
CA LEU A 76 3.66 6.23 -0.67
C LEU A 76 2.91 6.89 -1.83
N LEU A 77 3.56 7.77 -2.58
CA LEU A 77 2.95 8.53 -3.67
C LEU A 77 2.98 7.79 -5.03
N ALA A 78 3.87 6.81 -5.20
CA ALA A 78 3.94 6.04 -6.44
C ALA A 78 2.63 5.31 -6.76
N PRO A 79 1.97 4.57 -5.84
CA PRO A 79 0.69 3.92 -6.11
C PRO A 79 -0.42 4.86 -6.60
N PRO A 80 -0.74 5.99 -5.96
CA PRO A 80 -1.78 6.89 -6.48
C PRO A 80 -1.41 7.50 -7.84
N VAL A 81 -0.15 7.88 -8.07
CA VAL A 81 0.28 8.47 -9.35
C VAL A 81 0.19 7.46 -10.50
N LEU A 82 0.75 6.26 -10.31
CA LEU A 82 0.76 5.21 -11.33
C LEU A 82 -0.65 4.68 -11.62
N SER A 83 -1.47 4.49 -10.57
CA SER A 83 -2.85 4.05 -10.74
C SER A 83 -3.74 5.11 -11.39
N TYR A 84 -3.50 6.40 -11.12
CA TYR A 84 -4.21 7.49 -11.79
C TYR A 84 -3.91 7.51 -13.29
N TRP A 85 -2.63 7.41 -13.66
CA TRP A 85 -2.21 7.36 -15.04
C TRP A 85 -2.87 6.20 -15.81
N LEU A 86 -2.91 5.00 -15.21
CA LEU A 86 -3.61 3.84 -15.77
C LEU A 86 -5.13 4.05 -15.86
N ALA A 87 -5.75 4.55 -14.80
CA ALA A 87 -7.18 4.82 -14.77
C ALA A 87 -7.59 5.81 -15.86
N ARG A 88 -6.80 6.87 -16.08
CA ARG A 88 -7.00 7.84 -17.16
C ARG A 88 -6.86 7.18 -18.53
N ARG A 89 -5.83 6.34 -18.73
CA ARG A 89 -5.63 5.60 -19.99
C ARG A 89 -6.80 4.64 -20.31
N TRP A 90 -7.50 4.16 -19.30
CA TRP A 90 -8.67 3.28 -19.43
C TRP A 90 -10.02 4.02 -19.39
N GLY A 91 -10.04 5.34 -19.29
CA GLY A 91 -11.28 6.12 -19.19
C GLY A 91 -12.06 5.90 -17.87
N ARG A 92 -11.37 5.52 -16.79
CA ARG A 92 -11.93 5.22 -15.46
C ARG A 92 -11.53 6.24 -14.39
N GLU A 93 -11.13 7.45 -14.80
CA GLU A 93 -10.70 8.52 -13.91
C GLU A 93 -11.76 8.91 -12.86
N ALA A 94 -13.03 8.93 -13.24
CA ALA A 94 -14.14 9.26 -12.33
C ALA A 94 -14.30 8.27 -11.16
N LEU A 95 -13.77 7.05 -11.29
CA LEU A 95 -13.79 6.02 -10.25
C LEU A 95 -12.48 5.98 -9.43
N TRP A 96 -11.44 6.69 -9.90
CA TRP A 96 -10.11 6.59 -9.33
C TRP A 96 -10.06 7.11 -7.89
N LEU A 97 -10.72 8.22 -7.56
CA LEU A 97 -10.69 8.79 -6.21
C LEU A 97 -11.23 7.80 -5.17
N ARG A 98 -12.36 7.13 -5.46
CA ARG A 98 -12.91 6.09 -4.59
C ARG A 98 -11.98 4.89 -4.49
N PHE A 99 -11.43 4.43 -5.62
CA PHE A 99 -10.45 3.34 -5.63
C PHE A 99 -9.23 3.68 -4.76
N ALA A 100 -8.61 4.85 -4.95
CA ALA A 100 -7.41 5.27 -4.24
C ALA A 100 -7.68 5.45 -2.75
N THR A 101 -8.83 6.05 -2.40
CA THR A 101 -9.29 6.17 -1.00
C THR A 101 -9.46 4.78 -0.37
N ALA A 102 -10.12 3.86 -1.05
CA ALA A 102 -10.32 2.49 -0.57
C ALA A 102 -8.98 1.75 -0.42
N PHE A 103 -8.09 1.86 -1.40
CA PHE A 103 -6.78 1.24 -1.41
C PHE A 103 -5.93 1.70 -0.21
N ASN A 104 -5.88 3.01 0.06
CA ASN A 104 -5.15 3.57 1.20
C ASN A 104 -5.69 3.08 2.53
N TRP A 105 -7.01 3.08 2.70
CA TRP A 105 -7.64 2.56 3.93
C TRP A 105 -7.46 1.06 4.10
N CYS A 106 -7.46 0.28 3.01
CA CYS A 106 -7.25 -1.16 3.07
C CYS A 106 -5.81 -1.54 3.47
N GLN A 107 -4.84 -0.62 3.40
CA GLN A 107 -3.49 -0.88 3.94
C GLN A 107 -3.53 -1.19 5.44
N TRP A 108 -4.53 -0.69 6.18
CA TRP A 108 -4.73 -1.01 7.59
C TRP A 108 -5.13 -2.47 7.86
N ALA A 109 -5.56 -3.21 6.83
CA ALA A 109 -5.77 -4.65 6.95
C ALA A 109 -4.44 -5.43 7.00
N ILE A 110 -3.34 -4.85 6.48
CA ILE A 110 -2.03 -5.51 6.42
C ILE A 110 -1.46 -5.75 7.83
N PRO A 111 -1.38 -4.77 8.75
CA PRO A 111 -0.92 -5.03 10.12
C PRO A 111 -1.77 -6.08 10.86
N VAL A 112 -3.08 -6.08 10.65
CA VAL A 112 -3.99 -7.07 11.26
C VAL A 112 -3.70 -8.47 10.71
N ALA A 113 -3.51 -8.60 9.39
CA ALA A 113 -3.12 -9.85 8.76
C ALA A 113 -1.72 -10.31 9.23
N THR A 114 -0.77 -9.40 9.36
CA THR A 114 0.56 -9.69 9.91
C THR A 114 0.46 -10.25 11.32
N ALA A 115 -0.31 -9.62 12.22
CA ALA A 115 -0.50 -10.12 13.58
C ALA A 115 -1.11 -11.53 13.59
N ALA A 116 -2.13 -11.78 12.77
CA ALA A 116 -2.74 -13.11 12.64
C ALA A 116 -1.75 -14.16 12.11
N LEU A 117 -0.97 -13.82 11.08
CA LEU A 117 0.05 -14.70 10.50
C LEU A 117 1.18 -14.99 11.49
N LEU A 118 1.61 -14.01 12.28
CA LEU A 118 2.63 -14.20 13.32
C LEU A 118 2.13 -15.13 14.43
N LEU A 119 0.88 -14.98 14.88
CA LEU A 119 0.28 -15.90 15.85
C LEU A 119 0.17 -17.32 15.29
N PHE A 120 -0.24 -17.45 14.02
CA PHE A 120 -0.31 -18.74 13.34
C PHE A 120 1.09 -19.37 13.19
N ALA A 121 2.10 -18.59 12.79
CA ALA A 121 3.48 -19.04 12.71
C ALA A 121 4.01 -19.51 14.08
N GLY A 122 3.70 -18.78 15.15
CA GLY A 122 4.03 -19.20 16.52
C GLY A 122 3.41 -20.54 16.92
N LEU A 123 2.18 -20.81 16.46
CA LEU A 123 1.54 -22.12 16.64
C LEU A 123 2.26 -23.21 15.83
N LEU A 124 2.61 -22.95 14.57
CA LEU A 124 3.36 -23.90 13.73
C LEU A 124 4.71 -24.26 14.35
N MET A 125 5.42 -23.28 14.91
CA MET A 125 6.68 -23.52 15.62
C MET A 125 6.49 -24.46 16.82
N ARG A 126 5.40 -24.30 17.58
CA ARG A 126 5.05 -25.22 18.69
C ARG A 126 4.74 -26.63 18.21
N LEU A 127 4.26 -26.77 16.97
CA LEU A 127 4.02 -28.06 16.32
C LEU A 127 5.28 -28.65 15.66
N GLY A 128 6.45 -28.03 15.85
CA GLY A 128 7.75 -28.54 15.39
C GLY A 128 8.24 -27.97 14.06
N LEU A 129 7.55 -26.97 13.49
CA LEU A 129 8.02 -26.30 12.28
C LEU A 129 9.25 -25.43 12.57
N SER A 130 10.22 -25.42 11.66
CA SER A 130 11.43 -24.60 11.83
C SER A 130 11.13 -23.10 11.79
N ASN A 131 12.01 -22.29 12.39
CA ASN A 131 11.89 -20.83 12.36
C ASN A 131 11.88 -20.29 10.92
N THR A 132 12.77 -20.81 10.07
CA THR A 132 12.84 -20.40 8.65
C THR A 132 11.55 -20.72 7.89
N ALA A 133 11.00 -21.93 8.07
CA ALA A 133 9.74 -22.31 7.42
C ALA A 133 8.58 -21.42 7.90
N SER A 134 8.52 -21.15 9.20
CA SER A 134 7.50 -20.28 9.80
C SER A 134 7.61 -18.84 9.32
N GLY A 135 8.84 -18.32 9.18
CA GLY A 135 9.10 -17.01 8.58
C GLY A 135 8.64 -16.92 7.13
N LEU A 136 8.88 -17.97 6.32
CA LEU A 136 8.39 -18.04 4.94
C LEU A 136 6.86 -18.03 4.86
N VAL A 137 6.16 -18.71 5.77
CA VAL A 137 4.69 -18.67 5.85
C VAL A 137 4.20 -17.23 6.04
N VAL A 138 4.83 -16.47 6.93
CA VAL A 138 4.46 -15.07 7.19
C VAL A 138 4.72 -14.21 5.96
N VAL A 139 5.93 -14.29 5.37
CA VAL A 139 6.32 -13.46 4.22
C VAL A 139 5.45 -13.76 3.00
N LEU A 140 5.30 -15.04 2.64
CA LEU A 140 4.50 -15.44 1.48
C LEU A 140 3.01 -15.19 1.71
N GLY A 141 2.51 -15.44 2.92
CA GLY A 141 1.13 -15.15 3.29
C GLY A 141 0.81 -13.66 3.18
N LEU A 142 1.70 -12.80 3.68
CA LEU A 142 1.51 -11.35 3.63
C LEU A 142 1.63 -10.80 2.21
N ALA A 143 2.62 -11.27 1.44
CA ALA A 143 2.79 -10.87 0.04
C ALA A 143 1.59 -11.31 -0.82
N GLY A 144 1.17 -12.57 -0.67
CA GLY A 144 0.00 -13.11 -1.38
C GLY A 144 -1.29 -12.36 -1.03
N TYR A 145 -1.53 -12.13 0.27
CA TYR A 145 -2.69 -11.38 0.74
C TYR A 145 -2.68 -9.92 0.26
N GLY A 146 -1.54 -9.23 0.35
CA GLY A 146 -1.40 -7.84 -0.11
C GLY A 146 -1.64 -7.71 -1.62
N LEU A 147 -1.06 -8.61 -2.43
CA LEU A 147 -1.27 -8.64 -3.88
C LEU A 147 -2.73 -8.94 -4.23
N TRP A 148 -3.33 -9.94 -3.58
CA TRP A 148 -4.73 -10.27 -3.77
C TRP A 148 -5.65 -9.10 -3.41
N LEU A 149 -5.43 -8.45 -2.26
CA LEU A 149 -6.23 -7.33 -1.79
C LEU A 149 -6.12 -6.15 -2.76
N HIS A 150 -4.91 -5.80 -3.19
CA HIS A 150 -4.70 -4.76 -4.19
C HIS A 150 -5.43 -5.07 -5.50
N TRP A 151 -5.27 -6.29 -6.01
CA TRP A 151 -5.97 -6.75 -7.21
C TRP A 151 -7.49 -6.66 -7.05
N PHE A 152 -8.03 -7.17 -5.95
CA PHE A 152 -9.46 -7.18 -5.68
C PHE A 152 -10.04 -5.76 -5.61
N VAL A 153 -9.38 -4.86 -4.88
CA VAL A 153 -9.76 -3.45 -4.80
C VAL A 153 -9.66 -2.77 -6.16
N ALA A 154 -8.67 -3.09 -6.98
CA ALA A 154 -8.57 -2.55 -8.34
C ALA A 154 -9.72 -3.03 -9.25
N VAL A 155 -10.06 -4.32 -9.22
CA VAL A 155 -11.19 -4.88 -9.99
C VAL A 155 -12.49 -4.19 -9.61
N LYS A 156 -12.78 -4.08 -8.30
CA LYS A 156 -14.05 -3.57 -7.81
C LYS A 156 -14.13 -2.04 -7.77
N GLY A 157 -13.01 -1.37 -7.53
CA GLY A 157 -12.91 0.08 -7.45
C GLY A 157 -12.91 0.75 -8.81
N LEU A 158 -12.09 0.28 -9.76
CA LEU A 158 -11.99 0.87 -11.09
C LEU A 158 -12.94 0.25 -12.12
N GLN A 159 -13.62 -0.85 -11.76
CA GLN A 159 -14.54 -1.57 -12.65
C GLN A 159 -13.90 -1.92 -14.01
N VAL A 160 -12.65 -2.39 -13.96
CA VAL A 160 -11.91 -2.89 -15.13
C VAL A 160 -11.87 -4.41 -15.13
N SER A 161 -11.48 -5.00 -16.25
CA SER A 161 -11.33 -6.45 -16.34
C SER A 161 -10.23 -6.96 -15.40
N ALA A 162 -10.36 -8.21 -14.94
CA ALA A 162 -9.40 -8.87 -14.07
C ALA A 162 -7.94 -8.77 -14.56
N ILE A 163 -7.75 -8.89 -15.88
CA ILE A 163 -6.44 -8.80 -16.54
C ILE A 163 -5.86 -7.38 -16.42
N ARG A 164 -6.68 -6.34 -16.65
CA ARG A 164 -6.24 -4.94 -16.49
C ARG A 164 -5.89 -4.65 -15.04
N SER A 165 -6.66 -5.17 -14.08
CA SER A 165 -6.32 -5.07 -12.66
C SER A 165 -5.02 -5.77 -12.31
N ALA A 166 -4.76 -6.95 -12.88
CA ALA A 166 -3.47 -7.64 -12.67
C ALA A 166 -2.30 -6.81 -13.22
N LEU A 167 -2.46 -6.21 -14.41
CA LEU A 167 -1.47 -5.30 -14.99
C LEU A 167 -1.26 -4.05 -14.12
N LEU A 168 -2.33 -3.48 -13.56
CA LEU A 168 -2.23 -2.36 -12.61
C LEU A 168 -1.39 -2.74 -11.40
N VAL A 169 -1.72 -3.87 -10.76
CA VAL A 169 -1.02 -4.35 -9.56
C VAL A 169 0.45 -4.57 -9.89
N PHE A 170 0.75 -5.18 -11.02
CA PHE A 170 2.13 -5.39 -11.48
C PHE A 170 2.87 -4.06 -11.66
N ILE A 171 2.34 -3.14 -12.46
CA ILE A 171 2.97 -1.83 -12.74
C ILE A 171 3.15 -1.02 -11.46
N VAL A 172 2.14 -0.99 -10.60
CA VAL A 172 2.21 -0.22 -9.35
C VAL A 172 3.25 -0.81 -8.41
N ASN A 173 3.24 -2.12 -8.15
CA ASN A 173 4.21 -2.72 -7.24
C ASN A 173 5.64 -2.65 -7.81
N PHE A 174 5.82 -3.02 -9.08
CA PHE A 174 7.12 -3.00 -9.73
C PHE A 174 7.66 -1.57 -9.87
N GLY A 175 6.83 -0.63 -10.31
CA GLY A 175 7.20 0.77 -10.42
C GLY A 175 7.57 1.39 -9.07
N THR A 176 6.82 1.06 -8.02
CA THR A 176 7.15 1.47 -6.64
C THR A 176 8.49 0.88 -6.19
N ALA A 177 8.72 -0.41 -6.43
CA ALA A 177 9.99 -1.06 -6.08
C ALA A 177 11.18 -0.43 -6.81
N VAL A 178 11.05 -0.16 -8.11
CA VAL A 178 12.10 0.52 -8.90
C VAL A 178 12.36 1.93 -8.39
N LEU A 179 11.31 2.70 -8.04
CA LEU A 179 11.46 4.05 -7.50
C LEU A 179 12.20 4.08 -6.15
N VAL A 180 11.96 3.08 -5.30
CA VAL A 180 12.54 3.03 -3.96
C VAL A 180 13.94 2.41 -3.97
N ALA A 181 14.13 1.27 -4.65
CA ALA A 181 15.38 0.53 -4.63
C ALA A 181 16.35 0.95 -5.75
N GLY A 182 15.84 1.51 -6.84
CA GLY A 182 16.63 1.90 -8.02
C GLY A 182 17.82 2.82 -7.70
N PRO A 183 17.65 3.90 -6.93
CA PRO A 183 18.76 4.78 -6.56
C PRO A 183 19.90 4.04 -5.82
N GLY A 184 19.56 3.15 -4.89
CA GLY A 184 20.54 2.36 -4.14
C GLY A 184 21.27 1.34 -5.02
N LEU A 185 20.55 0.67 -5.92
CA LEU A 185 21.15 -0.28 -6.86
C LEU A 185 22.11 0.40 -7.86
N LEU A 186 21.76 1.60 -8.34
CA LEU A 186 22.63 2.40 -9.20
C LEU A 186 23.89 2.85 -8.45
N ALA A 187 23.75 3.28 -7.19
CA ALA A 187 24.89 3.68 -6.36
C ALA A 187 25.85 2.50 -6.10
N LEU A 188 25.34 1.30 -5.84
CA LEU A 188 26.16 0.09 -5.66
C LEU A 188 26.88 -0.31 -6.95
N GLY A 189 26.20 -0.28 -8.10
CA GLY A 189 26.80 -0.60 -9.40
C GLY A 189 27.87 0.40 -9.85
N LEU A 190 27.71 1.69 -9.50
CA LEU A 190 28.72 2.73 -9.76
C LEU A 190 29.89 2.65 -8.77
N GLY A 191 29.64 2.27 -7.51
CA GLY A 191 30.67 2.09 -6.48
C GLY A 191 31.63 0.92 -6.75
N SER A 192 31.15 -0.16 -7.39
CA SER A 192 31.99 -1.27 -7.83
C SER A 192 32.96 -0.93 -8.98
N GLY A 193 32.80 0.22 -9.66
CA GLY A 193 33.68 0.65 -10.75
C GLY A 193 34.89 1.49 -10.32
N VAL A 194 34.96 1.93 -9.06
CA VAL A 194 36.00 2.88 -8.58
C VAL A 194 37.17 2.18 -7.88
N HIS A 195 37.01 0.93 -7.43
CA HIS A 195 38.06 0.19 -6.70
C HIS A 195 38.90 -0.79 -7.55
N SER A 196 38.78 -0.79 -8.88
CA SER A 196 39.54 -1.70 -9.76
C SER A 196 40.74 -1.08 -10.48
N ASN A 197 41.23 0.10 -10.06
CA ASN A 197 42.44 0.73 -10.61
C ASN A 197 43.44 1.09 -9.49
N GLY A 198 43.98 0.06 -8.84
CA GLY A 198 45.12 0.16 -7.92
C GLY A 198 46.14 -0.91 -8.23
#